data_AF-A0A7Y8RLG0-F1
#
_entry.id   AF-A0A7Y8RLG0-F1
#
_cell.length_a   1.000
_cell.length_b   1.000
_cell.length_c   1.000
_cell.angle_alpha   90.00
_cell.angle_beta   90.00
_cell.angle_gamma   90.00
#
_symmetry.space_group_name_H-M   'P 1'
#
loop_
_entity.id
_entity.type
_entity.pdbx_description
1 polymer ?
#
loop_
_entity_poly.entity_id
_entity_poly.type
_entity_poly.pdbx_seq_one_letter_code
_entity_poly.pdbx_strand_id
1 'polypeptide(L)'
;MPIDSSRYYNAPTQNLHSYANKYQDIAPTSYSENSFWTSAPSGSSYTSKNYPKLPNTKARDLNAELHLAGAATNPRNATATVTSVKKPEDLNIAKTPNTVTKFIVTGDGQMAIANISKNIAPKMISHPATAELGVGAGQSNNIVSAGYLKQTMTGRTHLSNTSGHYRPTKENMRPAQDYLENIGVKSTKSQFGIF
;
A
#
# COMPACT_ATOMS: atom_id res chain seq x y z
N MET A 1 10.91 -51.66 -47.66
CA MET A 1 11.96 -50.86 -46.98
C MET A 1 11.98 -49.48 -47.63
N PRO A 2 11.56 -48.42 -46.94
CA PRO A 2 11.37 -47.11 -47.56
C PRO A 2 12.46 -46.07 -47.21
N ILE A 3 12.78 -45.29 -48.23
CA ILE A 3 13.11 -43.84 -48.29
C ILE A 3 14.51 -43.35 -47.85
N ASP A 4 15.23 -42.98 -48.92
CA ASP A 4 16.30 -42.00 -49.15
C ASP A 4 16.61 -40.97 -48.05
N SER A 5 17.89 -40.91 -47.69
CA SER A 5 18.53 -39.99 -46.75
C SER A 5 19.09 -38.76 -47.48
N SER A 6 18.22 -37.86 -47.95
CA SER A 6 18.66 -36.55 -48.45
C SER A 6 17.55 -35.50 -48.47
N ARG A 7 17.23 -34.94 -47.29
CA ARG A 7 16.66 -33.58 -47.12
C ARG A 7 16.52 -33.24 -45.63
N TYR A 8 16.79 -31.97 -45.32
CA TYR A 8 16.71 -31.29 -44.01
C TYR A 8 17.97 -31.31 -43.13
N TYR A 9 18.98 -30.58 -43.60
CA TYR A 9 19.84 -29.78 -42.71
C TYR A 9 19.23 -28.38 -42.53
N ASN A 10 19.04 -27.98 -41.28
CA ASN A 10 19.21 -26.63 -40.70
C ASN A 10 18.14 -26.32 -39.65
N ALA A 11 18.42 -26.68 -38.40
CA ALA A 11 17.79 -26.10 -37.23
C ALA A 11 18.87 -25.43 -36.37
N PRO A 12 18.89 -24.10 -36.24
CA PRO A 12 19.71 -23.45 -35.24
C PRO A 12 19.02 -23.57 -33.87
N THR A 13 19.68 -24.25 -32.94
CA THR A 13 19.40 -24.21 -31.51
C THR A 13 19.45 -22.76 -31.02
N GLN A 14 18.30 -22.19 -30.65
CA GLN A 14 18.20 -20.86 -30.06
C GLN A 14 17.39 -20.92 -28.75
N ASN A 15 18.13 -20.73 -27.66
CA ASN A 15 17.78 -20.04 -26.42
C ASN A 15 16.52 -20.45 -25.63
N LEU A 16 16.76 -21.25 -24.58
CA LEU A 16 16.00 -21.22 -23.33
C LEU A 16 16.25 -19.89 -22.62
N HIS A 17 15.26 -18.99 -22.61
CA HIS A 17 15.26 -17.83 -21.71
C HIS A 17 14.34 -18.08 -20.52
N SER A 18 14.94 -18.56 -19.44
CA SER A 18 14.41 -18.48 -18.08
C SER A 18 14.33 -17.00 -17.69
N TYR A 19 13.16 -16.47 -17.35
CA TYR A 19 13.04 -15.17 -16.69
C TYR A 19 13.46 -15.32 -15.22
N ALA A 20 14.77 -15.35 -14.99
CA ALA A 20 15.35 -15.32 -13.66
C ALA A 20 15.20 -13.91 -13.07
N ASN A 21 14.46 -13.83 -11.97
CA ASN A 21 14.34 -12.66 -11.11
C ASN A 21 15.72 -12.11 -10.74
N LYS A 22 15.99 -10.85 -11.07
CA LYS A 22 17.13 -10.11 -10.53
C LYS A 22 16.85 -9.70 -9.09
N TYR A 23 16.97 -10.66 -8.18
CA TYR A 23 17.35 -10.39 -6.79
C TYR A 23 18.67 -11.10 -6.59
N GLN A 24 19.76 -10.42 -6.96
CA GLN A 24 21.08 -10.85 -6.51
C GLN A 24 21.21 -10.48 -5.04
N ASP A 25 21.55 -11.50 -4.27
CA ASP A 25 21.97 -11.45 -2.88
C ASP A 25 22.97 -10.31 -2.64
N ILE A 26 22.65 -9.43 -1.70
CA ILE A 26 23.65 -8.58 -1.06
C ILE A 26 23.75 -9.05 0.38
N ALA A 27 24.78 -9.84 0.66
CA ALA A 27 25.24 -10.12 2.02
C ALA A 27 25.74 -8.81 2.67
N PRO A 28 25.60 -8.63 4.00
CA PRO A 28 26.04 -7.41 4.67
C PRO A 28 27.56 -7.42 4.81
N THR A 29 28.24 -6.51 4.10
CA THR A 29 29.64 -6.16 4.37
C THR A 29 29.68 -4.92 5.26
N SER A 30 30.30 -5.08 6.42
CA SER A 30 30.58 -4.04 7.40
C SER A 30 31.68 -3.10 6.91
N TYR A 31 31.36 -1.83 6.65
CA TYR A 31 32.33 -0.73 6.64
C TYR A 31 31.68 0.55 7.17
N SER A 32 32.28 1.10 8.21
CA SER A 32 32.09 2.48 8.66
C SER A 32 32.82 3.42 7.71
N GLU A 33 32.20 4.51 7.29
CA GLU A 33 32.83 5.83 7.26
C GLU A 33 31.82 6.94 6.95
N ASN A 34 32.12 8.10 7.50
CA ASN A 34 31.26 9.27 7.62
C ASN A 34 31.15 10.03 6.29
N SER A 35 29.93 10.46 5.94
CA SER A 35 29.56 11.87 5.69
C SER A 35 28.62 12.09 4.50
N PHE A 36 27.54 12.82 4.82
CA PHE A 36 27.01 13.97 4.06
C PHE A 36 25.86 13.79 3.04
N TRP A 37 24.79 14.54 3.35
CA TRP A 37 23.61 14.96 2.56
C TRP A 37 22.77 13.91 1.86
N THR A 38 21.83 13.31 2.60
CA THR A 38 20.54 12.93 2.01
C THR A 38 19.53 14.01 2.32
N SER A 39 19.06 14.69 1.27
CA SER A 39 17.91 15.58 1.31
C SER A 39 16.71 14.78 1.79
N ALA A 40 16.42 14.85 3.08
CA ALA A 40 15.13 14.45 3.60
C ALA A 40 14.06 15.21 2.80
N PRO A 41 13.02 14.55 2.25
CA PRO A 41 11.89 15.30 1.74
C PRO A 41 11.36 16.12 2.93
N SER A 42 11.32 17.44 2.76
CA SER A 42 10.80 18.39 3.74
C SER A 42 9.28 18.22 3.88
N GLY A 43 8.88 17.14 4.53
CA GLY A 43 7.59 16.99 5.19
C GLY A 43 7.85 16.98 6.69
N SER A 44 7.06 17.73 7.44
CA SER A 44 7.08 17.77 8.91
C SER A 44 7.18 16.35 9.48
N SER A 45 8.35 15.95 9.97
CA SER A 45 8.53 14.67 10.66
C SER A 45 7.89 14.81 12.04
N TYR A 46 6.69 14.25 12.15
CA TYR A 46 5.99 14.16 13.42
C TYR A 46 6.89 13.40 14.42
N THR A 47 7.27 14.07 15.51
CA THR A 47 7.94 13.42 16.66
C THR A 47 7.06 12.28 17.14
N SER A 48 7.45 11.04 16.88
CA SER A 48 6.56 9.88 17.02
C SER A 48 6.14 9.68 18.48
N LYS A 49 4.88 9.98 18.81
CA LYS A 49 4.21 9.27 19.88
C LYS A 49 4.35 7.78 19.59
N ASN A 50 4.90 7.03 20.55
CA ASN A 50 5.14 5.60 20.38
C ASN A 50 3.81 4.84 20.44
N TYR A 51 3.17 4.70 19.29
CA TYR A 51 1.92 3.96 19.16
C TYR A 51 2.21 2.46 18.97
N PRO A 52 1.47 1.57 19.67
CA PRO A 52 1.68 0.14 19.54
C PRO A 52 1.35 -0.33 18.12
N LYS A 53 2.21 -1.20 17.57
CA LYS A 53 1.99 -1.80 16.26
C LYS A 53 0.82 -2.78 16.29
N LEU A 54 0.05 -2.80 15.21
CA LEU A 54 -1.03 -3.73 14.96
C LEU A 54 -0.49 -4.95 14.23
N PRO A 55 -0.71 -6.18 14.74
CA PRO A 55 -0.26 -7.38 14.07
C PRO A 55 -1.05 -7.62 12.78
N ASN A 56 -0.36 -7.94 11.69
CA ASN A 56 -0.99 -8.41 10.45
C ASN A 56 -1.38 -9.89 10.60
N THR A 57 -2.64 -10.15 10.95
CA THR A 57 -3.13 -11.53 11.20
C THR A 57 -3.17 -12.44 9.96
N LYS A 58 -2.89 -11.89 8.77
CA LYS A 58 -2.89 -12.62 7.50
C LYS A 58 -1.63 -12.34 6.66
N ALA A 59 -0.49 -12.11 7.31
CA ALA A 59 0.76 -11.76 6.62
C ALA A 59 1.16 -12.77 5.51
N ARG A 60 0.83 -14.06 5.69
CA ARG A 60 1.08 -15.10 4.69
C ARG A 60 0.37 -14.87 3.34
N ASP A 61 -0.74 -14.12 3.33
CA ASP A 61 -1.56 -13.88 2.14
C ASP A 61 -1.05 -12.68 1.33
N LEU A 62 -0.08 -11.91 1.87
CA LEU A 62 0.37 -10.62 1.32
C LEU A 62 0.77 -10.69 -0.16
N ASN A 63 1.49 -11.73 -0.58
CA ASN A 63 1.91 -11.88 -1.97
C ASN A 63 0.72 -11.96 -2.94
N ALA A 64 -0.31 -12.75 -2.59
CA ALA A 64 -1.53 -12.85 -3.38
C ALA A 64 -2.30 -11.52 -3.39
N GLU A 65 -2.31 -10.81 -2.27
CA GLU A 65 -2.95 -9.50 -2.17
C GLU A 65 -2.25 -8.42 -2.98
N LEU A 66 -0.92 -8.44 -3.04
CA LEU A 66 -0.14 -7.55 -3.91
C LEU A 66 -0.41 -7.83 -5.39
N HIS A 67 -0.57 -9.09 -5.77
CA HIS A 67 -0.95 -9.45 -7.14
C HIS A 67 -2.34 -8.88 -7.51
N LEU A 68 -3.34 -9.04 -6.63
CA LEU A 68 -4.67 -8.46 -6.82
C LEU A 68 -4.63 -6.93 -6.85
N ALA A 69 -3.84 -6.32 -5.97
CA ALA A 69 -3.71 -4.87 -5.91
C ALA A 69 -3.06 -4.34 -7.19
N GLY A 70 -2.02 -5.00 -7.72
CA GLY A 70 -1.40 -4.66 -8.99
C GLY A 70 -2.37 -4.71 -10.16
N ALA A 71 -3.29 -5.68 -10.19
CA ALA A 71 -4.35 -5.74 -11.19
C ALA A 71 -5.35 -4.57 -11.03
N ALA A 72 -5.75 -4.25 -9.81
CA ALA A 72 -6.70 -3.17 -9.52
C ALA A 72 -6.13 -1.77 -9.81
N THR A 73 -4.82 -1.57 -9.63
CA THR A 73 -4.11 -0.31 -9.90
C THR A 73 -3.49 -0.23 -11.29
N ASN A 74 -3.78 -1.17 -12.18
CA ASN A 74 -3.22 -1.18 -13.53
C ASN A 74 -3.65 0.09 -14.31
N PRO A 75 -2.72 0.92 -14.81
CA PRO A 75 -3.06 2.18 -15.48
C PRO A 75 -3.97 2.04 -16.72
N ARG A 76 -3.99 0.86 -17.37
CA ARG A 76 -4.84 0.61 -18.54
C ARG A 76 -6.31 0.42 -18.19
N ASN A 77 -6.62 0.03 -16.96
CA ASN A 77 -7.99 -0.23 -16.50
C ASN A 77 -8.09 -0.10 -14.97
N ALA A 78 -7.68 1.07 -14.45
CA ALA A 78 -7.57 1.28 -13.03
C ALA A 78 -8.96 1.29 -12.38
N THR A 79 -9.19 0.35 -11.48
CA THR A 79 -10.41 0.25 -10.66
C THR A 79 -10.17 0.70 -9.22
N ALA A 80 -8.91 0.96 -8.88
CA ALA A 80 -8.50 1.54 -7.64
C ALA A 80 -7.19 2.33 -7.79
N THR A 81 -6.92 3.21 -6.84
CA THR A 81 -5.70 4.00 -6.77
C THR A 81 -5.14 3.93 -5.35
N VAL A 82 -3.82 4.03 -5.23
CA VAL A 82 -3.14 4.15 -3.94
C VAL A 82 -2.38 5.48 -3.91
N THR A 83 -2.50 6.22 -2.82
CA THR A 83 -1.94 7.57 -2.67
C THR A 83 -1.25 7.68 -1.33
N SER A 84 0.04 8.05 -1.35
CA SER A 84 0.74 8.56 -0.17
C SER A 84 0.15 9.92 0.18
N VAL A 85 -0.42 10.06 1.37
CA VAL A 85 -0.97 11.32 1.84
C VAL A 85 0.18 12.15 2.38
N LYS A 86 0.26 13.42 1.98
CA LYS A 86 1.26 14.39 2.46
C LYS A 86 0.64 15.75 2.77
N LYS A 87 -0.48 16.06 2.12
CA LYS A 87 -1.22 17.33 2.25
C LYS A 87 -2.73 17.08 2.16
N PRO A 88 -3.58 18.03 2.62
CA PRO A 88 -5.03 17.87 2.60
C PRO A 88 -5.61 17.49 1.23
N GLU A 89 -5.03 18.00 0.15
CA GLU A 89 -5.55 17.81 -1.20
C GLU A 89 -5.46 16.36 -1.68
N ASP A 90 -4.53 15.57 -1.11
CA ASP A 90 -4.37 14.16 -1.45
C ASP A 90 -5.60 13.35 -0.99
N LEU A 91 -6.35 13.84 -0.01
CA LEU A 91 -7.59 13.22 0.45
C LEU A 91 -8.79 13.48 -0.47
N ASN A 92 -8.68 14.39 -1.45
CA ASN A 92 -9.80 14.71 -2.35
C ASN A 92 -10.28 13.48 -3.13
N ILE A 93 -9.42 12.49 -3.34
CA ILE A 93 -9.80 11.21 -3.97
C ILE A 93 -10.84 10.43 -3.14
N ALA A 94 -10.89 10.64 -1.82
CA ALA A 94 -11.90 10.06 -0.94
C ALA A 94 -13.28 10.75 -1.02
N LYS A 95 -13.40 11.82 -1.83
CA LYS A 95 -14.67 12.44 -2.20
C LYS A 95 -15.29 11.80 -3.45
N THR A 96 -14.55 10.96 -4.17
CA THR A 96 -15.03 10.35 -5.42
C THR A 96 -16.30 9.53 -5.17
N PRO A 97 -17.41 9.82 -5.87
CA PRO A 97 -18.64 9.05 -5.73
C PRO A 97 -18.43 7.56 -6.05
N ASN A 98 -19.25 6.71 -5.45
CA ASN A 98 -19.24 5.26 -5.70
C ASN A 98 -17.87 4.58 -5.46
N THR A 99 -17.10 5.07 -4.49
CA THR A 99 -15.83 4.46 -4.06
C THR A 99 -15.84 4.18 -2.57
N VAL A 100 -14.96 3.29 -2.13
CA VAL A 100 -14.59 3.09 -0.73
C VAL A 100 -13.12 3.40 -0.55
N THR A 101 -12.77 4.16 0.49
CA THR A 101 -11.37 4.48 0.77
C THR A 101 -10.89 3.72 1.99
N LYS A 102 -9.84 2.93 1.83
CA LYS A 102 -9.07 2.35 2.94
C LYS A 102 -7.94 3.29 3.30
N PHE A 103 -7.55 3.30 4.56
CA PHE A 103 -6.36 4.03 5.00
C PHE A 103 -5.49 3.16 5.90
N ILE A 104 -4.21 3.50 5.94
CA ILE A 104 -3.24 3.02 6.92
C ILE A 104 -2.40 4.17 7.44
N VAL A 105 -1.87 4.02 8.65
CA VAL A 105 -0.79 4.84 9.19
C VAL A 105 0.28 3.91 9.74
N THR A 106 1.52 4.18 9.38
CA THR A 106 2.70 3.42 9.79
C THR A 106 3.32 4.02 11.06
N GLY A 107 4.12 3.24 11.78
CA GLY A 107 4.76 3.64 13.04
C GLY A 107 5.81 4.73 12.89
N ASP A 108 6.34 4.93 11.68
CA ASP A 108 7.19 6.06 11.30
C ASP A 108 6.38 7.30 10.87
N GLY A 109 5.06 7.28 11.03
CA GLY A 109 4.20 8.45 10.84
C GLY A 109 3.84 8.75 9.39
N GLN A 110 3.89 7.76 8.50
CA GLN A 110 3.44 7.91 7.12
C GLN A 110 1.99 7.43 6.96
N MET A 111 1.22 8.08 6.10
CA MET A 111 -0.16 7.69 5.80
C MET A 111 -0.30 7.40 4.31
N ALA A 112 -1.03 6.32 4.01
CA ALA A 112 -1.48 6.03 2.66
C ALA A 112 -2.97 5.70 2.64
N ILE A 113 -3.61 6.01 1.52
CA ILE A 113 -4.99 5.66 1.25
C ILE A 113 -5.08 4.85 -0.03
N ALA A 114 -6.02 3.90 -0.07
CA ALA A 114 -6.42 3.22 -1.29
C ALA A 114 -7.88 3.54 -1.58
N ASN A 115 -8.16 4.17 -2.72
CA ASN A 115 -9.52 4.47 -3.16
C ASN A 115 -9.97 3.43 -4.17
N ILE A 116 -11.07 2.72 -3.88
CA ILE A 116 -11.49 1.52 -4.60
C ILE A 116 -12.89 1.73 -5.14
N SER A 117 -13.10 1.49 -6.44
CA SER A 117 -14.43 1.51 -7.05
C SER A 117 -15.35 0.47 -6.39
N LYS A 118 -16.59 0.86 -6.06
CA LYS A 118 -17.62 -0.07 -5.53
C LYS A 118 -18.09 -1.10 -6.56
N ASN A 119 -17.67 -0.97 -7.83
CA ASN A 119 -17.95 -1.95 -8.89
C ASN A 119 -17.06 -3.20 -8.80
N ILE A 120 -16.04 -3.19 -7.94
CA ILE A 120 -15.18 -4.33 -7.66
C ILE A 120 -15.21 -4.70 -6.18
N ALA A 121 -14.82 -5.92 -5.87
CA ALA A 121 -14.78 -6.35 -4.48
C ALA A 121 -13.71 -5.54 -3.70
N PRO A 122 -14.03 -4.95 -2.54
CA PRO A 122 -13.05 -4.18 -1.76
C PRO A 122 -11.82 -4.99 -1.31
N LYS A 123 -11.87 -6.32 -1.37
CA LYS A 123 -10.74 -7.21 -1.09
C LYS A 123 -9.63 -7.15 -2.16
N MET A 124 -9.90 -6.56 -3.33
CA MET A 124 -8.91 -6.39 -4.40
C MET A 124 -7.69 -5.56 -3.98
N ILE A 125 -7.85 -4.65 -3.01
CA ILE A 125 -6.73 -3.98 -2.35
C ILE A 125 -6.88 -4.13 -0.85
N SER A 126 -5.98 -4.88 -0.20
CA SER A 126 -5.97 -5.04 1.26
C SER A 126 -5.30 -3.84 1.96
N HIS A 127 -5.48 -3.73 3.28
CA HIS A 127 -4.75 -2.73 4.07
C HIS A 127 -3.22 -2.96 4.02
N PRO A 128 -2.70 -4.21 4.16
CA PRO A 128 -1.28 -4.49 3.90
C PRO A 128 -0.82 -4.05 2.52
N ALA A 129 -1.54 -4.39 1.44
CA ALA A 129 -1.17 -3.98 0.09
C ALA A 129 -1.16 -2.45 -0.06
N THR A 130 -2.06 -1.74 0.62
CA THR A 130 -2.05 -0.26 0.66
C THR A 130 -0.76 0.28 1.27
N ALA A 131 -0.26 -0.35 2.35
CA ALA A 131 1.00 0.06 2.97
C ALA A 131 2.21 -0.19 2.07
N GLU A 132 2.28 -1.37 1.45
CA GLU A 132 3.37 -1.75 0.54
C GLU A 132 3.43 -0.83 -0.69
N LEU A 133 2.28 -0.57 -1.32
CA LEU A 133 2.20 0.24 -2.54
C LEU A 133 2.27 1.75 -2.28
N GLY A 134 1.73 2.21 -1.15
CA GLY A 134 1.57 3.63 -0.85
C GLY A 134 2.67 4.24 0.02
N VAL A 135 3.39 3.40 0.77
CA VAL A 135 4.48 3.83 1.65
C VAL A 135 5.79 3.18 1.24
N GLY A 136 5.81 1.86 1.10
CA GLY A 136 6.96 1.13 0.60
C GLY A 136 7.07 -0.30 1.11
N ALA A 137 8.07 -1.02 0.59
CA ALA A 137 8.29 -2.43 0.88
C ALA A 137 8.46 -2.69 2.39
N GLY A 138 7.75 -3.69 2.90
CA GLY A 138 7.79 -4.14 4.30
C GLY A 138 6.93 -3.33 5.27
N GLN A 139 6.30 -2.24 4.82
CA GLN A 139 5.52 -1.36 5.68
C GLN A 139 4.23 -2.00 6.19
N SER A 140 3.76 -3.09 5.57
CA SER A 140 2.65 -3.88 6.10
C SER A 140 2.89 -4.44 7.51
N ASN A 141 4.14 -4.52 7.97
CA ASN A 141 4.49 -4.95 9.33
C ASN A 141 4.71 -3.79 10.31
N ASN A 142 4.53 -2.55 9.85
CA ASN A 142 4.79 -1.34 10.62
C ASN A 142 3.51 -0.52 10.86
N ILE A 143 2.34 -1.13 10.90
CA ILE A 143 1.06 -0.41 10.97
C ILE A 143 0.70 -0.10 12.42
N VAL A 144 0.26 1.14 12.69
CA VAL A 144 -0.24 1.57 14.01
C VAL A 144 -1.72 1.99 13.97
N SER A 145 -2.25 2.26 12.77
CA SER A 145 -3.67 2.52 12.54
C SER A 145 -4.06 2.03 11.15
N ALA A 146 -5.24 1.43 11.01
CA ALA A 146 -5.76 1.01 9.72
C ALA A 146 -7.30 1.05 9.74
N GLY A 147 -7.92 1.30 8.60
CA GLY A 147 -9.37 1.43 8.59
C GLY A 147 -9.96 1.90 7.29
N TYR A 148 -11.17 2.43 7.36
CA TYR A 148 -11.83 3.11 6.25
C TYR A 148 -11.92 4.61 6.53
N LEU A 149 -11.78 5.38 5.46
CA LEU A 149 -11.86 6.83 5.47
C LEU A 149 -13.00 7.23 4.54
N LYS A 150 -13.77 8.25 4.94
CA LYS A 150 -14.69 8.95 4.05
C LYS A 150 -14.54 10.43 4.23
N GLN A 151 -14.52 11.16 3.13
CA GLN A 151 -14.60 12.61 3.17
C GLN A 151 -15.97 13.06 2.66
N THR A 152 -16.65 13.92 3.43
CA THR A 152 -17.88 14.55 2.95
C THR A 152 -17.55 15.58 1.87
N MET A 153 -18.55 15.97 1.08
CA MET A 153 -18.39 17.05 0.09
C MET A 153 -17.96 18.37 0.75
N THR A 154 -18.37 18.60 2.01
CA THR A 154 -17.95 19.74 2.84
C THR A 154 -16.56 19.59 3.46
N GLY A 155 -15.81 18.54 3.11
CA GLY A 155 -14.42 18.33 3.54
C GLY A 155 -14.23 17.69 4.90
N ARG A 156 -15.30 17.27 5.59
CA ARG A 156 -15.19 16.59 6.90
C ARG A 156 -14.71 15.16 6.70
N THR A 157 -13.68 14.77 7.46
CA THR A 157 -13.13 13.42 7.39
C THR A 157 -13.68 12.53 8.50
N HIS A 158 -14.14 11.34 8.12
CA HIS A 158 -14.65 10.31 9.02
C HIS A 158 -13.75 9.08 8.92
N LEU A 159 -13.36 8.55 10.08
CA LEU A 159 -12.51 7.36 10.20
C LEU A 159 -13.30 6.23 10.85
N SER A 160 -13.11 5.02 10.33
CA SER A 160 -13.66 3.78 10.89
C SER A 160 -12.52 2.80 11.15
N ASN A 161 -12.55 2.11 12.30
CA ASN A 161 -11.54 1.12 12.71
C ASN A 161 -11.75 -0.26 12.08
N THR A 162 -12.39 -0.34 10.91
CA THR A 162 -12.67 -1.62 10.26
C THR A 162 -11.46 -2.08 9.43
N SER A 163 -10.77 -3.13 9.88
CA SER A 163 -9.75 -3.82 9.09
C SER A 163 -9.74 -5.32 9.38
N GLY A 164 -9.83 -6.14 8.33
CA GLY A 164 -9.78 -7.60 8.48
C GLY A 164 -8.40 -8.15 8.87
N HIS A 165 -7.33 -7.40 8.58
CA HIS A 165 -5.95 -7.80 8.86
C HIS A 165 -5.50 -7.39 10.25
N TYR A 166 -5.70 -6.10 10.55
CA TYR A 166 -5.12 -5.46 11.73
C TYR A 166 -6.09 -5.37 12.91
N ARG A 167 -7.40 -5.57 12.67
CA ARG A 167 -8.48 -5.56 13.68
C ARG A 167 -8.33 -4.44 14.73
N PRO A 168 -8.19 -3.17 14.32
CA PRO A 168 -7.91 -2.09 15.26
C PRO A 168 -9.10 -1.83 16.19
N THR A 169 -8.80 -1.38 17.41
CA THR A 169 -9.78 -0.79 18.31
C THR A 169 -10.04 0.68 17.97
N LYS A 170 -10.96 1.32 18.68
CA LYS A 170 -11.25 2.75 18.52
C LYS A 170 -10.06 3.61 18.93
N GLU A 171 -9.25 3.17 19.89
CA GLU A 171 -8.05 3.83 20.39
C GLU A 171 -6.99 3.87 19.30
N ASN A 172 -6.86 2.78 18.53
CA ASN A 172 -5.94 2.70 17.39
C ASN A 172 -6.28 3.67 16.25
N MET A 173 -7.38 4.43 16.29
CA MET A 173 -7.64 5.53 15.34
C MET A 173 -6.92 6.82 15.71
N ARG A 174 -6.37 6.93 16.93
CA ARG A 174 -5.67 8.14 17.38
C ARG A 174 -4.47 8.50 16.50
N PRO A 175 -3.60 7.57 16.05
CA PRO A 175 -2.50 7.90 15.15
C PRO A 175 -2.98 8.55 13.84
N ALA A 176 -4.08 8.07 13.25
CA ALA A 176 -4.65 8.66 12.05
C ALA A 176 -5.28 10.04 12.29
N GLN A 177 -5.89 10.25 13.46
CA GLN A 177 -6.38 11.59 13.82
C GLN A 177 -5.23 12.58 13.99
N ASP A 178 -4.18 12.19 14.72
CA ASP A 178 -2.98 13.03 14.93
C ASP A 178 -2.30 13.35 13.60
N TYR A 179 -2.16 12.36 12.71
CA TYR A 179 -1.61 12.57 11.36
C TYR A 179 -2.44 13.59 10.57
N LEU A 180 -3.76 13.40 10.52
CA LEU A 180 -4.66 14.29 9.80
C LEU A 180 -4.67 15.71 10.37
N GLU A 181 -4.67 15.84 11.70
CA GLU A 181 -4.60 17.13 12.39
C GLU A 181 -3.31 17.88 12.04
N ASN A 182 -2.17 17.17 11.99
CA ASN A 182 -0.87 17.75 11.63
C ASN A 182 -0.83 18.31 10.21
N ILE A 183 -1.58 17.71 9.27
CA ILE A 183 -1.72 18.25 7.91
C ILE A 183 -2.87 19.26 7.78
N GLY A 184 -3.53 19.66 8.87
CA GLY A 184 -4.62 20.65 8.86
C GLY A 184 -6.02 20.08 8.58
N VAL A 185 -6.21 18.77 8.70
CA VAL A 185 -7.48 18.08 8.41
C VAL A 185 -8.19 17.67 9.70
N LYS A 186 -9.40 18.21 9.92
CA LYS A 186 -10.26 17.77 11.02
C LYS A 186 -10.87 16.41 10.73
N SER A 187 -10.79 15.51 11.71
CA SER A 187 -11.31 14.15 11.59
C SER A 187 -12.14 13.71 12.80
N THR A 188 -13.12 12.85 12.56
CA THR A 188 -13.95 12.25 13.61
C THR A 188 -13.91 10.73 13.53
N LYS A 189 -13.92 10.06 14.69
CA LYS A 189 -14.08 8.61 14.76
C LYS A 189 -15.56 8.28 14.58
N SER A 190 -15.85 7.37 13.66
CA SER A 190 -17.19 6.89 13.36
C SER A 190 -17.35 5.45 13.88
N GLN A 191 -18.54 5.14 14.40
CA GLN A 191 -18.96 3.75 14.65
C GLN A 191 -19.44 3.04 13.39
N PHE A 192 -19.77 3.79 12.33
CA PHE A 192 -20.20 3.20 11.07
C PHE A 192 -19.03 2.50 10.39
N GLY A 193 -19.23 1.23 10.00
CA GLY A 193 -18.21 0.32 9.49
C GLY A 193 -17.58 0.77 8.17
N ILE A 194 -18.06 0.25 7.03
CA ILE A 194 -17.60 0.63 5.69
C ILE A 194 -18.55 1.68 5.12
N PHE A 195 -18.00 2.73 4.50
CA PHE A 195 -18.79 3.86 4.00
C PHE A 195 -19.14 3.82 2.51
#